data_AF-A0A0S8IHR0-F1
#
_entry.id   AF-A0A0S8IHR0-F1
#
_cell.length_a   1.000
_cell.length_b   1.000
_cell.length_c   1.000
_cell.angle_alpha   90.00
_cell.angle_beta   90.00
_cell.angle_gamma   90.00
#
_symmetry.space_group_name_H-M   'P 1'
#
loop_
_entity.id
_entity.type
_entity.pdbx_description
1 polymer ?
#
loop_
_entity_poly.entity_id
_entity_poly.type
_entity_poly.pdbx_seq_one_letter_code
_entity_poly.pdbx_strand_id
1 'polypeptide(L)'
;EIIETVLADPNVDCGLISIVPETAMLQTLDHHNENFASEQGIGTLLVDIRKKCTKPVVVCVESGELYAPFVHFLEKHSIPAFRSVDTAVYVLGQYMQYRIKTMNLSK
;
A
#
# COMPACT_ATOMS: atom_id res chain seq x y z
N GLU A 1 -4.04 -2.83 12.55
CA GLU A 1 -3.25 -3.73 13.41
C GLU A 1 -2.11 -4.44 12.70
N ILE A 2 -2.28 -5.57 11.99
CA ILE A 2 -1.14 -6.36 11.45
C ILE A 2 -0.13 -5.52 10.65
N ILE A 3 -0.61 -4.73 9.70
CA ILE A 3 0.25 -3.87 8.85
C ILE A 3 1.00 -2.84 9.70
N GLU A 4 0.32 -2.20 10.66
CA GLU A 4 0.92 -1.21 11.56
C GLU A 4 1.99 -1.84 12.44
N THR A 5 1.72 -3.01 13.01
CA THR A 5 2.67 -3.74 13.86
C THR A 5 3.95 -4.08 13.11
N VAL A 6 3.83 -4.62 11.89
CA VAL A 6 4.99 -4.95 11.06
C VAL A 6 5.77 -3.67 10.70
N LEU A 7 5.08 -2.60 10.28
CA LEU A 7 5.73 -1.35 9.91
C LEU A 7 6.32 -0.60 11.12
N ALA A 8 5.85 -0.85 12.34
CA ALA A 8 6.41 -0.26 13.56
C ALA A 8 7.73 -0.92 13.99
N ASP A 9 8.02 -2.16 13.57
CA ASP A 9 9.24 -2.86 13.95
C ASP A 9 10.49 -2.10 13.45
N PRO A 10 11.44 -1.72 14.33
CA PRO A 10 12.64 -0.99 13.93
C PRO A 10 13.54 -1.75 12.95
N ASN A 11 13.38 -3.07 12.81
CA ASN A 11 14.13 -3.91 11.86
C ASN A 11 13.47 -4.02 10.47
N VAL A 12 12.31 -3.38 10.27
CA VAL A 12 11.64 -3.30 8.97
C VAL A 12 11.90 -1.94 8.35
N ASP A 13 12.54 -1.90 7.18
CA ASP A 13 12.90 -0.63 6.51
C ASP A 13 11.83 -0.11 5.54
N CYS A 14 11.03 -1.01 4.97
CA CYS A 14 9.97 -0.71 4.00
C CYS A 14 8.94 -1.84 3.94
N GLY A 15 7.80 -1.60 3.27
CA GLY A 15 6.71 -2.58 3.16
C GLY A 15 6.12 -2.69 1.75
N LEU A 16 5.77 -3.91 1.38
CA LEU A 16 4.85 -4.21 0.28
C LEU A 16 3.62 -4.87 0.89
N ILE A 17 2.44 -4.33 0.59
CA ILE A 17 1.17 -4.88 1.03
C ILE A 17 0.48 -5.48 -0.19
N SER A 18 0.45 -6.81 -0.28
CA SER A 18 -0.26 -7.52 -1.35
C SER A 18 -1.70 -7.80 -0.92
N ILE A 19 -2.65 -7.38 -1.74
CA ILE A 19 -4.08 -7.50 -1.50
C ILE A 19 -4.69 -8.32 -2.62
N VAL A 20 -5.31 -9.43 -2.23
CA VAL A 20 -6.24 -10.22 -3.06
C VAL A 20 -7.66 -9.77 -2.68
N PRO A 21 -8.25 -8.81 -3.42
CA PRO A 21 -9.41 -8.04 -3.00
C PRO A 21 -10.77 -8.76 -3.09
N GLU A 22 -10.83 -10.02 -3.51
CA GLU A 22 -12.09 -10.75 -3.76
C GLU A 22 -12.91 -11.06 -2.50
N THR A 23 -12.37 -10.83 -1.30
CA THR A 23 -13.11 -11.00 -0.05
C THR A 23 -13.82 -9.70 0.37
N ALA A 24 -15.15 -9.76 0.49
CA ALA A 24 -15.97 -8.63 0.93
C ALA A 24 -15.63 -8.12 2.34
N MET A 25 -14.93 -8.92 3.15
CA MET A 25 -14.45 -8.51 4.48
C MET A 25 -13.47 -7.33 4.42
N LEU A 26 -12.73 -7.17 3.32
CA LEU A 26 -11.80 -6.06 3.14
C LEU A 26 -12.51 -4.78 2.68
N GLN A 27 -13.73 -4.88 2.14
CA GLN A 27 -14.44 -3.78 1.50
C GLN A 27 -13.57 -3.11 0.44
N THR A 28 -13.29 -3.80 -0.66
CA THR A 28 -12.34 -3.33 -1.71
C THR A 28 -13.07 -2.75 -2.92
N LEU A 29 -14.39 -2.77 -2.91
CA LEU A 29 -15.27 -2.16 -3.92
C LEU A 29 -15.99 -0.94 -3.34
N ASP A 30 -16.62 -0.16 -4.21
CA ASP A 30 -17.54 0.96 -3.88
C ASP A 30 -19.01 0.62 -4.20
N HIS A 31 -19.30 -0.66 -4.42
CA HIS A 31 -20.62 -1.21 -4.70
C HIS A 31 -20.80 -2.58 -4.04
N HIS A 32 -21.93 -3.25 -4.27
CA HIS A 32 -22.25 -4.56 -3.66
C HIS A 32 -22.21 -4.59 -2.11
N ASN A 33 -22.62 -3.48 -1.46
CA ASN A 33 -22.55 -3.29 -0.01
C ASN A 33 -21.13 -3.23 0.57
N GLU A 34 -20.13 -3.02 -0.27
CA GLU A 34 -18.77 -2.69 0.12
C GLU A 34 -18.50 -1.19 -0.08
N ASN A 35 -17.54 -0.66 0.69
CA ASN A 35 -17.04 0.67 0.50
C ASN A 35 -15.60 0.78 1.02
N PHE A 36 -14.61 0.77 0.11
CA PHE A 36 -13.20 0.92 0.47
C PHE A 36 -12.84 2.24 1.16
N ALA A 37 -13.69 3.25 1.02
CA ALA A 37 -13.55 4.56 1.65
C ALA A 37 -14.41 4.72 2.93
N SER A 38 -15.09 3.66 3.38
CA SER A 38 -15.76 3.67 4.69
C SER A 38 -14.71 3.72 5.81
N GLU A 39 -15.15 4.02 7.04
CA GLU A 39 -14.26 4.06 8.20
C GLU A 39 -13.57 2.71 8.45
N GLN A 40 -14.25 1.60 8.18
CA GLN A 40 -13.71 0.24 8.34
C GLN A 40 -13.11 -0.33 7.05
N GLY A 41 -13.22 0.39 5.93
CA GLY A 41 -12.74 -0.06 4.63
C GLY A 41 -11.22 -0.09 4.55
N ILE A 42 -10.66 -1.09 3.86
CA ILE A 42 -9.21 -1.26 3.76
C ILE A 42 -8.51 -0.03 3.17
N GLY A 43 -9.18 0.73 2.28
CA GLY A 43 -8.65 1.97 1.73
C GLY A 43 -8.40 3.02 2.80
N THR A 44 -9.42 3.36 3.60
CA THR A 44 -9.28 4.33 4.69
C THR A 44 -8.21 3.90 5.69
N LEU A 45 -8.18 2.61 6.06
CA LEU A 45 -7.16 2.07 6.96
C LEU A 45 -5.74 2.25 6.41
N LEU A 46 -5.51 1.96 5.13
CA LEU A 46 -4.21 2.17 4.48
C LEU A 46 -3.82 3.65 4.41
N VAL A 47 -4.79 4.54 4.17
CA VAL A 47 -4.56 5.99 4.20
C VAL A 47 -4.11 6.46 5.58
N ASP A 48 -4.73 5.97 6.65
CA ASP A 48 -4.36 6.34 8.01
C ASP A 48 -2.99 5.78 8.41
N ILE A 49 -2.66 4.56 7.96
CA ILE A 49 -1.31 4.00 8.10
C ILE A 49 -0.30 4.88 7.37
N ARG A 50 -0.60 5.28 6.14
CA ARG A 50 0.30 6.13 5.34
C ARG A 50 0.59 7.48 6.00
N LYS A 51 -0.40 8.10 6.64
CA LYS A 51 -0.22 9.36 7.39
C LYS A 51 0.71 9.21 8.60
N LYS A 52 0.71 8.05 9.24
CA LYS A 52 1.49 7.77 10.47
C LYS A 52 2.87 7.17 10.17
N CYS A 53 3.02 6.49 9.04
CA CYS A 53 4.23 5.74 8.69
C CYS A 53 5.15 6.56 7.77
N THR A 54 6.39 6.78 8.22
CA THR A 54 7.43 7.46 7.42
C THR A 54 8.23 6.48 6.55
N LYS A 55 8.08 5.17 6.79
CA LYS A 55 8.75 4.14 6.00
C LYS A 55 8.13 4.04 4.60
N PRO A 56 8.91 3.69 3.57
CA PRO A 56 8.39 3.52 2.22
C PRO A 56 7.44 2.32 2.18
N VAL A 57 6.23 2.53 1.64
CA VAL A 57 5.22 1.48 1.51
C VAL A 57 4.62 1.55 0.11
N VAL A 58 4.45 0.38 -0.52
CA VAL A 58 3.70 0.20 -1.76
C VAL A 58 2.60 -0.83 -1.56
N VAL A 59 1.54 -0.74 -2.35
CA VAL A 59 0.41 -1.69 -2.34
C VAL A 59 0.36 -2.41 -3.69
N CYS A 60 0.08 -3.70 -3.69
CA CYS A 60 -0.30 -4.45 -4.89
C CYS A 60 -1.74 -4.92 -4.75
N VAL A 61 -2.58 -4.63 -5.75
CA VAL A 61 -3.97 -5.11 -5.84
C VAL A 61 -4.01 -6.16 -6.94
N GLU A 62 -4.01 -7.43 -6.55
CA GLU A 62 -3.82 -8.61 -7.41
C GLU A 62 -5.11 -9.06 -8.13
N SER A 63 -5.81 -8.11 -8.75
CA SER A 63 -7.06 -8.39 -9.48
C SER A 63 -7.28 -7.46 -10.67
N GLY A 64 -8.31 -7.79 -11.46
CA GLY A 64 -8.67 -7.08 -12.69
C GLY A 64 -9.26 -5.68 -12.50
N GLU A 65 -9.73 -5.13 -13.62
CA GLU A 65 -10.20 -3.75 -13.76
C GLU A 65 -11.38 -3.37 -12.85
N LEU A 66 -12.14 -4.35 -12.37
CA LEU A 66 -13.21 -4.12 -11.38
C LEU A 66 -12.71 -3.34 -10.16
N TYR A 67 -11.45 -3.56 -9.75
CA TYR A 67 -10.84 -2.91 -8.60
C TYR A 67 -10.05 -1.63 -8.95
N ALA A 68 -10.19 -1.10 -10.17
CA ALA A 68 -9.54 0.15 -10.59
C ALA A 68 -9.93 1.36 -9.73
N PRO A 69 -11.21 1.53 -9.31
CA PRO A 69 -11.57 2.61 -8.40
C PRO A 69 -10.79 2.57 -7.09
N PHE A 70 -10.54 1.38 -6.54
CA PHE A 70 -9.76 1.21 -5.32
C PHE A 70 -8.28 1.58 -5.52
N VAL A 71 -7.67 1.15 -6.62
CA VAL A 71 -6.29 1.56 -6.98
C VAL A 71 -6.19 3.08 -7.12
N HIS A 72 -7.12 3.71 -7.85
CA HIS A 72 -7.14 5.15 -8.03
C HIS A 72 -7.34 5.90 -6.70
N PHE A 73 -8.17 5.35 -5.79
CA PHE A 73 -8.34 5.88 -4.46
C PHE A 73 -7.03 5.90 -3.67
N LEU A 74 -6.24 4.82 -3.72
CA LEU A 74 -4.94 4.75 -3.05
C LEU A 74 -3.95 5.77 -3.63
N GLU A 75 -3.87 5.86 -4.95
CA GLU A 75 -2.98 6.80 -5.65
C GLU A 75 -3.32 8.26 -5.32
N LYS A 76 -4.62 8.61 -5.29
CA LYS A 76 -5.10 9.93 -4.89
C LYS A 76 -4.66 10.32 -3.48
N HIS A 77 -4.44 9.34 -2.61
CA HIS A 77 -3.95 9.53 -1.24
C HIS A 77 -2.44 9.31 -1.10
N SER A 78 -1.67 9.42 -2.20
CA SER A 78 -0.21 9.30 -2.20
C SER A 78 0.31 7.94 -1.72
N ILE A 79 -0.44 6.87 -2.01
CA ILE A 79 -0.03 5.48 -1.82
C ILE A 79 0.23 4.89 -3.21
N PRO A 80 1.49 4.55 -3.55
CA PRO A 80 1.78 3.87 -4.80
C PRO A 80 1.10 2.49 -4.83
N ALA A 81 0.22 2.28 -5.81
CA ALA A 81 -0.54 1.07 -5.98
C ALA A 81 -0.23 0.43 -7.34
N PHE A 82 -0.05 -0.88 -7.36
CA PHE A 82 0.31 -1.64 -8.56
C PHE A 82 -0.64 -2.81 -8.77
N ARG A 83 -0.67 -3.35 -9.98
CA ARG A 83 -1.43 -4.55 -10.36
C ARG A 83 -0.58 -5.82 -10.44
N SER A 84 0.73 -5.68 -10.26
CA SER A 84 1.71 -6.76 -10.35
C SER A 84 2.68 -6.63 -9.20
N VAL A 85 2.84 -7.74 -8.45
CA VAL A 85 3.79 -7.82 -7.35
C VAL A 85 5.21 -7.64 -7.87
N ASP A 86 5.55 -8.20 -9.03
CA ASP A 86 6.88 -8.05 -9.64
C ASP A 86 7.21 -6.57 -9.89
N THR A 87 6.27 -5.82 -10.45
CA THR A 87 6.43 -4.37 -10.64
C THR A 87 6.55 -3.64 -9.31
N ALA A 88 5.71 -3.97 -8.33
CA ALA A 88 5.74 -3.35 -7.00
C ALA A 88 7.08 -3.57 -6.29
N VAL A 89 7.58 -4.81 -6.28
CA VAL A 89 8.88 -5.19 -5.71
C VAL A 89 10.01 -4.48 -6.43
N TYR A 90 9.99 -4.47 -7.77
CA TYR A 90 11.01 -3.79 -8.57
C TYR A 90 11.08 -2.29 -8.25
N VAL A 91 9.94 -1.59 -8.28
CA VAL A 91 9.89 -0.15 -8.00
C VAL A 91 10.32 0.16 -6.56
N LEU A 92 9.84 -0.62 -5.59
CA LEU A 92 10.25 -0.45 -4.19
C LEU A 92 11.76 -0.66 -4.02
N GLY A 93 12.31 -1.70 -4.65
CA GLY A 93 13.74 -1.99 -4.64
C GLY A 93 14.57 -0.84 -5.23
N GLN A 94 14.17 -0.30 -6.37
CA GLN A 94 14.84 0.86 -6.99
C GLN A 94 14.80 2.09 -6.08
N TYR A 95 13.64 2.37 -5.46
CA TYR A 95 13.50 3.47 -4.52
C TYR A 95 14.39 3.30 -3.29
N MET A 96 14.44 2.10 -2.72
CA MET A 96 15.28 1.80 -1.57
C MET A 96 16.77 1.92 -1.89
N GLN A 97 17.21 1.41 -3.05
CA GLN A 97 18.59 1.58 -3.50
C GLN A 97 18.97 3.07 -3.64
N TYR A 98 18.08 3.89 -4.19
CA TYR A 98 18.28 5.32 -4.28
C TYR A 98 18.40 5.96 -2.89
N ARG A 99 17.48 5.64 -1.96
CA ARG A 99 17.50 6.13 -0.57
C ARG A 99 18.82 5.81 0.13
N ILE A 100 19.27 4.56 0.03
CA ILE A 100 20.55 4.10 0.63
C ILE A 100 21.73 4.88 0.04
N LYS A 101 21.78 5.05 -1.29
CA LYS A 101 22.84 5.84 -1.95
C LYS A 101 22.83 7.29 -1.45
N THR A 102 21.67 7.93 -1.35
CA THR A 102 21.58 9.32 -0.88
C THR A 102 22.00 9.48 0.59
N MET A 103 21.64 8.53 1.46
CA MET A 103 22.07 8.55 2.87
C MET A 103 23.59 8.42 3.02
N ASN A 104 24.24 7.62 2.16
CA ASN A 104 25.70 7.46 2.17
C ASN A 104 26.43 8.68 1.62
N LEU A 105 25.82 9.46 0.72
CA LEU A 105 26.39 10.71 0.17
C LEU A 105 26.26 11.89 1.14
N SER A 106 25.34 11.82 2.11
CA SER A 106 25.17 12.84 3.16
C SER A 106 26.04 12.63 4.40
N LYS A 107 26.89 11.59 4.42
CA LYS A 107 27.88 11.31 5.45
C LYS A 107 29.27 11.72 4.97
#